data_AF-A0A7X7D924-F1
#
_entry.id   AF-A0A7X7D924-F1
#
_cell.length_a   1.000
_cell.length_b   1.000
_cell.length_c   1.000
_cell.angle_alpha   90.00
_cell.angle_beta   90.00
_cell.angle_gamma   90.00
#
_symmetry.space_group_name_H-M   'P 1'
#
loop_
_entity.id
_entity.type
_entity.pdbx_description
1 polymer ?
#
loop_
_entity_poly.entity_id
_entity_poly.type
_entity_poly.pdbx_seq_one_letter_code
_entity_poly.pdbx_strand_id
1 'polypeptide(L)'
;MGDDALPLGFVTCIARVRAAHWISSRRRRLTIVDESLAQMELGEGPAPAVRLLIPAPGHRPHLPTVSPDGLAYPDGVVPPTPRTFTIRRLDRASRSLLVDIVTGHDGLGARWAATAEPGAEVGVAGPKTFAPLPAAEHLVLLGDETAIPAIETVLEDSRWRSSNLTAAFRGADGNGRSYRGRVHLILVRHGEAHAGFHGPIAGEKGCRGLTEFGRKQAEALRDHLAGADLMQADVLMSSTLRRAVETAQIIASGVGLELSDQRRDLCEVLTGEADGMEWSEYAARYGSFDMEAEPDRVFAPGGDSWNSFHERVRSTLARLVEEHEGKRVVAVCHAGVIMASMRVLLGVPHPGNGTQMRPTNTGLTEWGWDSERQRWTLHTFNDSGHLLELPEPTHTWYG
;
A
#
# COMPACT_ATOMS: atom_id res chain seq x y z
N MET A 1 -30.01 -22.94 8.31
CA MET A 1 -29.83 -22.44 9.67
C MET A 1 -28.52 -22.98 10.21
N GLY A 2 -27.42 -22.29 9.89
CA GLY A 2 -26.17 -22.42 10.61
C GLY A 2 -26.04 -21.18 11.48
N ASP A 3 -25.76 -21.36 12.76
CA ASP A 3 -25.38 -20.29 13.66
C ASP A 3 -24.10 -19.64 13.09
N ASP A 4 -24.21 -18.45 12.50
CA ASP A 4 -23.06 -17.61 12.14
C ASP A 4 -22.47 -17.04 13.44
N ALA A 5 -21.89 -17.93 14.24
CA ALA A 5 -21.16 -17.56 15.44
C ALA A 5 -19.96 -16.71 15.00
N LEU A 6 -19.88 -15.49 15.54
CA LEU A 6 -18.73 -14.63 15.34
C LEU A 6 -17.44 -15.39 15.73
N PRO A 7 -16.30 -15.11 15.07
CA PRO A 7 -15.04 -15.74 15.41
C PRO A 7 -14.75 -15.66 16.91
N LEU A 8 -14.14 -16.70 17.48
CA LEU A 8 -13.80 -16.73 18.90
C LEU A 8 -13.01 -15.47 19.29
N GLY A 9 -13.44 -14.80 20.37
CA GLY A 9 -12.82 -13.56 20.84
C GLY A 9 -13.20 -12.30 20.06
N PHE A 10 -14.12 -12.39 19.08
CA PHE A 10 -14.68 -11.23 18.38
C PHE A 10 -15.79 -10.57 19.21
N VAL A 11 -15.73 -9.26 19.34
CA VAL A 11 -16.60 -8.42 20.16
C VAL A 11 -17.21 -7.32 19.29
N THR A 12 -18.52 -7.13 19.46
CA THR A 12 -19.24 -5.94 19.01
C THR A 12 -19.90 -5.23 20.19
N CYS A 13 -19.62 -3.94 20.38
CA CYS A 13 -20.23 -3.17 21.47
C CYS A 13 -20.30 -1.67 21.16
N ILE A 14 -21.18 -0.95 21.86
CA ILE A 14 -21.13 0.52 21.90
C ILE A 14 -20.29 0.91 23.11
N ALA A 15 -19.08 1.38 22.84
CA ALA A 15 -18.09 1.73 23.85
C ALA A 15 -18.03 3.24 24.06
N ARG A 16 -17.29 3.66 25.10
CA ARG A 16 -17.08 5.07 25.43
C ARG A 16 -15.61 5.44 25.45
N VAL A 17 -15.30 6.64 25.00
CA VAL A 17 -13.99 7.24 25.18
C VAL A 17 -13.85 7.63 26.66
N ARG A 18 -12.97 6.95 27.39
CA ARG A 18 -12.61 7.30 28.77
C ARG A 18 -11.63 8.46 28.83
N ALA A 19 -10.67 8.48 27.91
CA ALA A 19 -9.63 9.49 27.86
C ALA A 19 -9.17 9.73 26.42
N ALA A 20 -8.80 10.98 26.12
CA ALA A 20 -8.27 11.40 24.84
C ALA A 20 -7.04 12.29 25.07
N HIS A 21 -5.87 11.87 24.57
CA HIS A 21 -4.60 12.56 24.80
C HIS A 21 -3.86 12.80 23.49
N TRP A 22 -3.34 14.01 23.31
CA TRP A 22 -2.44 14.32 22.21
C TRP A 22 -1.05 13.77 22.51
N ILE A 23 -0.55 12.86 21.66
CA ILE A 23 0.84 12.37 21.69
C ILE A 23 1.73 13.38 20.96
N SER A 24 1.23 13.93 19.86
CA SER A 24 1.86 15.00 19.08
C SER A 24 0.78 15.91 18.51
N SER A 25 1.17 16.95 17.76
CA SER A 25 0.23 17.86 17.09
C SER A 25 -0.70 17.17 16.08
N ARG A 26 -0.36 15.96 15.62
CA ARG A 26 -1.14 15.20 14.62
C ARG A 26 -1.48 13.78 15.05
N ARG A 27 -1.19 13.38 16.29
CA ARG A 27 -1.49 12.03 16.77
C ARG A 27 -2.21 12.07 18.10
N ARG A 28 -3.40 11.47 18.13
CA ARG A 28 -4.24 11.41 19.32
C ARG A 28 -4.42 9.96 19.76
N ARG A 29 -4.19 9.70 21.04
CA ARG A 29 -4.47 8.44 21.71
C ARG A 29 -5.85 8.49 22.33
N LEU A 30 -6.71 7.55 21.97
CA LEU A 30 -7.99 7.34 22.61
C LEU A 30 -7.93 6.09 23.47
N THR A 31 -8.43 6.20 24.70
CA THR A 31 -8.69 5.06 25.58
C THR A 31 -10.18 4.79 25.55
N ILE A 32 -10.57 3.69 24.92
CA ILE A 32 -11.96 3.26 24.75
C ILE A 32 -12.24 2.17 25.78
N VAL A 33 -13.41 2.23 26.42
CA VAL A 33 -13.80 1.27 27.46
C VAL A 33 -15.20 0.73 27.22
N ASP A 34 -15.36 -0.55 27.49
CA ASP A 34 -16.64 -1.26 27.54
C ASP A 34 -16.45 -2.62 28.21
N GLU A 35 -17.47 -3.11 28.91
CA GLU A 35 -17.45 -4.41 29.59
C GLU A 35 -17.11 -5.56 28.65
N SER A 36 -17.62 -5.50 27.42
CA SER A 36 -17.44 -6.56 26.41
C SER A 36 -15.98 -6.73 25.98
N LEU A 37 -15.13 -5.73 26.19
CA LEU A 37 -13.70 -5.79 25.83
C LEU A 37 -12.93 -6.84 26.64
N ALA A 38 -13.44 -7.30 27.79
CA ALA A 38 -12.85 -8.41 28.53
C ALA A 38 -12.84 -9.73 27.72
N GLN A 39 -13.77 -9.88 26.78
CA GLN A 39 -13.94 -11.06 25.94
C GLN A 39 -13.11 -10.99 24.65
N MET A 40 -12.50 -9.83 24.35
CA MET A 40 -11.71 -9.67 23.14
C MET A 40 -10.40 -10.45 23.24
N GLU A 41 -10.07 -11.23 22.20
CA GLU A 41 -8.82 -12.00 22.12
C GLU A 41 -8.03 -11.63 20.88
N LEU A 42 -6.79 -11.17 21.09
CA LEU A 42 -5.90 -10.80 19.99
C LEU A 42 -5.22 -12.06 19.45
N GLY A 43 -5.23 -12.22 18.12
CA GLY A 43 -4.52 -13.30 17.45
C GLY A 43 -3.00 -13.12 17.46
N GLU A 44 -2.30 -14.12 16.92
CA GLU A 44 -0.82 -14.15 16.95
C GLU A 44 -0.14 -13.22 15.93
N GLY A 45 -0.89 -12.68 14.96
CA GLY A 45 -0.35 -11.78 13.95
C GLY A 45 0.17 -10.43 14.49
N PRO A 46 0.96 -9.72 13.68
CA PRO A 46 1.45 -8.39 14.00
C PRO A 46 0.29 -7.37 14.00
N ALA A 47 0.45 -6.30 14.78
CA ALA A 47 -0.39 -5.09 14.73
C ALA A 47 -1.90 -5.36 14.58
N PRO A 48 -2.54 -6.07 15.52
CA PRO A 48 -3.97 -6.37 15.45
C PRO A 48 -4.79 -5.08 15.34
N ALA A 49 -5.93 -5.15 14.68
CA ALA A 49 -6.74 -3.99 14.39
C ALA A 49 -8.18 -4.13 14.91
N VAL A 50 -8.88 -3.01 15.01
CA VAL A 50 -10.27 -2.92 15.41
C VAL A 50 -11.00 -2.02 14.43
N ARG A 51 -12.26 -2.33 14.11
CA ARG A 51 -13.14 -1.37 13.44
C ARG A 51 -13.83 -0.52 14.49
N LEU A 52 -13.66 0.79 14.38
CA LEU A 52 -14.50 1.75 15.06
C LEU A 52 -15.65 2.16 14.14
N LEU A 53 -16.88 2.03 14.63
CA LEU A 53 -18.09 2.47 13.95
C LEU A 53 -18.36 3.90 14.40
N ILE A 54 -17.91 4.84 13.57
CA ILE A 54 -17.90 6.27 13.91
C ILE A 54 -19.28 6.84 13.63
N PRO A 55 -19.97 7.42 14.63
CA PRO A 55 -21.29 7.99 14.40
C PRO A 55 -21.24 9.18 13.44
N ALA A 56 -22.30 9.36 12.68
CA ALA A 56 -22.51 10.61 11.93
C ALA A 56 -22.62 11.79 12.91
N PRO A 57 -22.21 13.01 12.53
CA PRO A 57 -22.33 14.18 13.39
C PRO A 57 -23.76 14.32 13.95
N GLY A 58 -23.87 14.53 15.26
CA GLY A 58 -25.15 14.65 15.97
C GLY A 58 -25.91 13.34 16.21
N HIS A 59 -25.39 12.19 15.76
CA HIS A 59 -26.02 10.89 15.93
C HIS A 59 -25.27 10.03 16.97
N ARG A 60 -25.97 9.03 17.53
CA ARG A 60 -25.34 8.00 18.36
C ARG A 60 -24.84 6.85 17.46
N PRO A 61 -23.80 6.11 17.88
CA PRO A 61 -23.36 4.94 17.14
C PRO A 61 -24.39 3.81 17.30
N HIS A 62 -24.66 3.10 16.21
CA HIS A 62 -25.51 1.92 16.19
C HIS A 62 -24.72 0.71 15.72
N LEU A 63 -24.93 -0.44 16.34
CA LEU A 63 -24.38 -1.70 15.86
C LEU A 63 -25.25 -2.20 14.70
N PRO A 64 -24.65 -2.74 13.63
CA PRO A 64 -25.41 -3.43 12.60
C PRO A 64 -25.98 -4.75 13.14
N THR A 65 -27.14 -5.15 12.62
CA THR A 65 -27.59 -6.54 12.69
C THR A 65 -27.11 -7.28 11.45
N VAL A 66 -26.82 -8.58 11.60
CA VAL A 66 -26.52 -9.44 10.46
C VAL A 66 -27.86 -9.87 9.83
N SER A 67 -28.01 -9.66 8.53
CA SER A 67 -29.14 -10.12 7.72
C SER A 67 -28.65 -10.97 6.54
N PRO A 68 -29.53 -11.71 5.86
CA PRO A 68 -29.18 -12.46 4.64
C PRO A 68 -28.61 -11.59 3.51
N ASP A 69 -28.96 -10.29 3.48
CA ASP A 69 -28.51 -9.31 2.49
C ASP A 69 -27.27 -8.53 2.95
N GLY A 70 -26.70 -8.87 4.11
CA GLY A 70 -25.49 -8.25 4.67
C GLY A 70 -25.73 -7.55 6.02
N LEU A 71 -24.98 -6.48 6.29
CA LEU A 71 -25.14 -5.69 7.52
C LEU A 71 -26.34 -4.75 7.36
N ALA A 72 -27.35 -4.90 8.22
CA ALA A 72 -28.54 -4.07 8.25
C ALA A 72 -28.54 -3.12 9.45
N TYR A 73 -29.11 -1.92 9.26
CA TYR A 73 -29.36 -0.96 10.33
C TYR A 73 -30.88 -0.77 10.49
N PRO A 74 -31.38 -0.48 11.70
CA PRO A 74 -32.79 -0.21 11.90
C PRO A 74 -33.29 0.97 11.05
N ASP A 75 -34.55 0.94 10.63
CA ASP A 75 -35.16 2.03 9.87
C ASP A 75 -35.05 3.37 10.61
N GLY A 76 -34.65 4.42 9.90
CA GLY A 76 -34.46 5.77 10.46
C GLY A 76 -33.11 5.98 11.17
N VAL A 77 -32.25 4.97 11.26
CA VAL A 77 -30.88 5.11 11.76
C VAL A 77 -29.95 5.53 10.63
N VAL A 78 -29.17 6.59 10.85
CA VAL A 78 -28.06 6.95 9.97
C VAL A 78 -26.89 6.00 10.25
N PRO A 79 -26.44 5.19 9.27
CA PRO A 79 -25.37 4.22 9.50
C PRO A 79 -24.05 4.90 9.93
N PRO A 80 -23.38 4.38 10.97
CA PRO A 80 -22.04 4.84 11.31
C PRO A 80 -21.04 4.45 10.22
N THR A 81 -19.97 5.23 10.10
CA THR A 81 -18.90 4.96 9.16
C THR A 81 -17.85 4.03 9.79
N PRO A 82 -17.63 2.81 9.28
CA PRO A 82 -16.59 1.93 9.82
C PRO A 82 -15.20 2.40 9.39
N ARG A 83 -14.27 2.48 10.35
CA ARG A 83 -12.84 2.73 10.09
C ARG A 83 -11.97 1.80 10.90
N THR A 84 -10.94 1.25 10.26
CA THR A 84 -10.03 0.28 10.89
C THR A 84 -8.84 1.01 11.49
N PHE A 85 -8.54 0.73 12.75
CA PHE A 85 -7.41 1.30 13.48
C PHE A 85 -6.60 0.20 14.16
N THR A 86 -5.30 0.40 14.30
CA THR A 86 -4.43 -0.51 15.05
C THR A 86 -4.76 -0.45 16.54
N ILE A 87 -4.94 -1.62 17.14
CA ILE A 87 -4.97 -1.79 18.59
C ILE A 87 -3.54 -1.63 19.09
N ARG A 88 -3.26 -0.53 19.79
CA ARG A 88 -1.96 -0.31 20.44
C ARG A 88 -1.82 -1.13 21.70
N ARG A 89 -2.92 -1.28 22.44
CA ARG A 89 -3.00 -2.13 23.63
C ARG A 89 -4.43 -2.53 23.91
N LEU A 90 -4.63 -3.80 24.26
CA LEU A 90 -5.85 -4.29 24.89
C LEU A 90 -5.51 -4.65 26.34
N ASP A 91 -6.27 -4.13 27.28
CA ASP A 91 -6.21 -4.52 28.68
C ASP A 91 -7.57 -5.10 29.08
N ARG A 92 -7.63 -6.44 29.13
CA ARG A 92 -8.84 -7.20 29.46
C ARG A 92 -9.27 -6.99 30.91
N ALA A 93 -8.34 -6.72 31.84
CA ALA A 93 -8.66 -6.51 33.24
C ALA A 93 -9.30 -5.13 33.47
N SER A 94 -8.71 -4.09 32.87
CA SER A 94 -9.30 -2.74 32.92
C SER A 94 -10.36 -2.49 31.84
N ARG A 95 -10.70 -3.51 31.05
CA ARG A 95 -11.73 -3.47 29.99
C ARG A 95 -11.52 -2.29 29.06
N SER A 96 -10.26 -2.08 28.65
CA SER A 96 -9.86 -0.91 27.89
C SER A 96 -9.04 -1.24 26.66
N LEU A 97 -9.28 -0.45 25.62
CA LEU A 97 -8.64 -0.53 24.32
C LEU A 97 -7.97 0.81 24.03
N LEU A 98 -6.68 0.78 23.72
CA LEU A 98 -5.92 1.95 23.31
C LEU A 98 -5.76 1.92 21.79
N VAL A 99 -6.16 3.01 21.16
CA VAL A 99 -5.95 3.25 19.73
C VAL A 99 -5.24 4.59 19.55
N ASP A 100 -4.23 4.60 18.70
CA ASP A 100 -3.58 5.84 18.28
C ASP A 100 -4.05 6.17 16.87
N ILE A 101 -4.51 7.40 16.70
CA ILE A 101 -5.11 7.87 15.45
C ILE A 101 -4.31 9.07 14.99
N VAL A 102 -3.81 9.00 13.76
CA VAL A 102 -3.23 10.15 13.07
C VAL A 102 -4.36 11.04 12.56
N THR A 103 -4.17 12.34 12.70
CA THR A 103 -5.17 13.40 12.49
C THR A 103 -4.59 14.49 11.58
N GLY A 104 -5.42 15.44 11.14
CA GLY A 104 -4.99 16.52 10.26
C GLY A 104 -5.05 16.18 8.77
N HIS A 105 -5.78 15.13 8.40
CA HIS A 105 -6.12 14.77 7.02
C HIS A 105 -7.64 14.54 6.88
N ASP A 106 -8.14 14.44 5.65
CA ASP A 106 -9.59 14.41 5.35
C ASP A 106 -10.30 13.08 5.64
N GLY A 107 -9.65 12.18 6.37
CA GLY A 107 -10.27 10.94 6.81
C GLY A 107 -11.36 11.21 7.85
N LEU A 108 -12.56 10.67 7.65
CA LEU A 108 -13.67 10.76 8.63
C LEU A 108 -13.25 10.30 10.03
N GLY A 109 -12.44 9.24 10.10
CA GLY A 109 -11.87 8.75 11.36
C GLY A 109 -10.90 9.71 12.03
N ALA A 110 -10.09 10.38 11.22
CA ALA A 110 -9.13 11.39 11.65
C ALA A 110 -9.86 12.63 12.23
N ARG A 111 -10.90 13.10 11.53
CA ARG A 111 -11.73 14.23 11.96
C ARG A 111 -12.46 13.94 13.27
N TRP A 112 -13.11 12.78 13.37
CA TRP A 112 -13.78 12.39 14.60
C TRP A 112 -12.80 12.27 15.77
N ALA A 113 -11.67 11.59 15.57
CA ALA A 113 -10.66 11.44 16.61
C ALA A 113 -10.09 12.80 17.06
N ALA A 114 -9.90 13.76 16.14
CA ALA A 114 -9.43 15.10 16.45
C ALA A 114 -10.37 15.89 17.37
N THR A 115 -11.66 15.54 17.42
CA THR A 115 -12.67 16.21 18.26
C THR A 115 -13.29 15.32 19.34
N ALA A 116 -12.92 14.04 19.40
CA ALA A 116 -13.47 13.10 20.37
C ALA A 116 -13.01 13.43 21.80
N GLU A 117 -13.97 13.70 22.68
CA GLU A 117 -13.73 14.01 24.10
C GLU A 117 -14.15 12.85 25.01
N PRO A 118 -13.65 12.78 26.26
CA PRO A 118 -14.16 11.84 27.25
C PRO A 118 -15.68 11.85 27.34
N GLY A 119 -16.28 10.66 27.31
CA GLY A 119 -17.73 10.44 27.26
C GLY A 119 -18.30 10.22 25.86
N ALA A 120 -17.56 10.52 24.79
CA ALA A 120 -18.00 10.24 23.42
C ALA A 120 -18.26 8.74 23.21
N GLU A 121 -19.36 8.41 22.55
CA GLU A 121 -19.73 7.03 22.21
C GLU A 121 -19.18 6.65 20.83
N VAL A 122 -18.73 5.41 20.70
CA VAL A 122 -18.25 4.83 19.43
C VAL A 122 -18.57 3.34 19.39
N GLY A 123 -18.96 2.83 18.22
CA GLY A 123 -19.11 1.38 18.08
C GLY A 123 -17.75 0.71 17.92
N VAL A 124 -17.60 -0.49 18.46
CA VAL A 124 -16.40 -1.33 18.33
C VAL A 124 -16.83 -2.62 17.65
N ALA A 125 -16.05 -3.06 16.67
CA ALA A 125 -16.20 -4.38 16.04
C ALA A 125 -14.80 -4.95 15.74
N GLY A 126 -14.45 -6.05 16.40
CA GLY A 126 -13.13 -6.64 16.24
C GLY A 126 -12.81 -7.71 17.29
N PRO A 127 -11.60 -8.25 17.29
CA PRO A 127 -10.44 -7.76 16.55
C PRO A 127 -10.44 -8.29 15.11
N LYS A 128 -9.81 -7.51 14.22
CA LYS A 128 -9.26 -8.02 12.96
C LYS A 128 -7.85 -8.52 13.26
N THR A 129 -7.64 -9.81 13.06
CA THR A 129 -6.35 -10.47 13.25
C THR A 129 -5.69 -10.73 11.90
N PHE A 130 -4.37 -10.85 11.91
CA PHE A 130 -3.55 -11.12 10.73
C PHE A 130 -2.81 -12.44 10.94
N ALA A 131 -2.34 -13.05 9.85
CA ALA A 131 -1.45 -14.21 9.95
C ALA A 131 -0.16 -13.82 10.68
N PRO A 132 0.46 -14.72 11.47
CA PRO A 132 1.79 -14.52 12.01
C PRO A 132 2.79 -14.16 10.91
N LEU A 133 3.74 -13.29 11.20
CA LEU A 133 4.87 -13.07 10.29
C LEU A 133 5.74 -14.34 10.28
N PRO A 134 6.28 -14.74 9.11
CA PRO A 134 7.26 -15.81 9.06
C PRO A 134 8.52 -15.41 9.84
N ALA A 135 9.28 -16.40 10.30
CA ALA A 135 10.58 -16.16 10.89
C ALA A 135 11.49 -15.47 9.86
N ALA A 136 12.07 -14.32 10.21
CA ALA A 136 12.97 -13.56 9.37
C ALA A 136 14.12 -12.99 10.20
N GLU A 137 15.33 -13.01 9.65
CA GLU A 137 16.51 -12.38 10.28
C GLU A 137 16.41 -10.84 10.22
N HIS A 138 15.77 -10.32 9.18
CA HIS A 138 15.52 -8.89 8.97
C HIS A 138 14.05 -8.63 8.68
N LEU A 139 13.48 -7.63 9.35
CA LEU A 139 12.12 -7.17 9.10
C LEU A 139 12.18 -5.70 8.68
N VAL A 140 11.58 -5.36 7.53
CA VAL A 140 11.48 -3.99 7.04
C VAL A 140 10.02 -3.56 7.13
N LEU A 141 9.76 -2.52 7.92
CA LEU A 141 8.42 -1.95 8.12
C LEU A 141 8.33 -0.62 7.39
N LEU A 142 7.44 -0.53 6.41
CA LEU A 142 7.24 0.65 5.58
C LEU A 142 5.78 1.11 5.69
N GLY A 143 5.58 2.41 5.84
CA GLY A 143 4.25 2.99 5.81
C GLY A 143 4.28 4.51 5.91
N ASP A 144 3.13 5.12 5.64
CA ASP A 144 2.92 6.55 5.85
C ASP A 144 2.68 6.86 7.34
N GLU A 145 2.34 8.12 7.66
CA GLU A 145 2.07 8.51 9.05
C GLU A 145 0.97 7.65 9.70
N THR A 146 -0.05 7.24 8.94
CA THR A 146 -1.17 6.45 9.46
C THR A 146 -0.76 5.02 9.82
N ALA A 147 0.36 4.53 9.30
CA ALA A 147 0.94 3.24 9.65
C ALA A 147 1.79 3.29 10.93
N ILE A 148 2.17 4.47 11.45
CA ILE A 148 2.97 4.61 12.67
C ILE A 148 2.41 3.78 13.84
N PRO A 149 1.11 3.82 14.16
CA PRO A 149 0.52 2.97 15.19
C PRO A 149 0.78 1.48 14.99
N ALA A 150 0.67 0.98 13.76
CA ALA A 150 0.94 -0.43 13.42
C ALA A 150 2.42 -0.77 13.58
N ILE A 151 3.29 0.05 13.01
CA ILE A 151 4.75 -0.15 13.03
C ILE A 151 5.26 -0.16 14.47
N GLU A 152 4.81 0.77 15.32
CA GLU A 152 5.17 0.77 16.74
C GLU A 152 4.65 -0.46 17.49
N THR A 153 3.43 -0.93 17.20
CA THR A 153 2.94 -2.19 17.81
C THR A 153 3.86 -3.36 17.47
N VAL A 154 4.35 -3.44 16.23
CA VAL A 154 5.30 -4.49 15.84
C VAL A 154 6.67 -4.31 16.51
N LEU A 155 7.19 -3.08 16.54
CA LEU A 155 8.47 -2.75 17.19
C LEU A 155 8.49 -3.07 18.69
N GLU A 156 7.36 -2.86 19.37
CA GLU A 156 7.25 -3.06 20.81
C GLU A 156 7.08 -4.54 21.20
N ASP A 157 6.49 -5.34 20.32
CA ASP A 157 6.16 -6.75 20.54
C ASP A 157 7.44 -7.61 20.57
N SER A 158 7.67 -8.22 21.74
CA SER A 158 8.86 -9.03 22.02
C SER A 158 9.03 -10.23 21.11
N ARG A 159 7.96 -10.71 20.46
CA ARG A 159 8.02 -11.84 19.52
C ARG A 159 8.84 -11.53 18.27
N TRP A 160 8.99 -10.25 17.93
CA TRP A 160 9.66 -9.79 16.70
C TRP A 160 10.98 -9.04 16.98
N ARG A 161 11.43 -8.99 18.25
CA ARG A 161 12.63 -8.25 18.68
C ARG A 161 13.97 -8.89 18.31
N SER A 162 13.99 -10.16 17.89
CA SER A 162 15.23 -10.85 17.48
C SER A 162 15.64 -10.54 16.04
N SER A 163 14.80 -9.86 15.26
CA SER A 163 15.09 -9.47 13.88
C SER A 163 15.74 -8.10 13.83
N ASN A 164 16.73 -7.92 12.95
CA ASN A 164 17.27 -6.61 12.60
C ASN A 164 16.18 -5.79 11.91
N LEU A 165 15.70 -4.73 12.56
CA LEU A 165 14.47 -4.04 12.19
C LEU A 165 14.76 -2.66 11.60
N THR A 166 14.30 -2.44 10.36
CA THR A 166 14.38 -1.12 9.70
C THR A 166 12.97 -0.57 9.50
N ALA A 167 12.69 0.58 10.09
CA ALA A 167 11.44 1.31 9.88
C ALA A 167 11.71 2.58 9.07
N ALA A 168 10.95 2.82 8.00
CA ALA A 168 10.98 4.07 7.26
C ALA A 168 9.58 4.70 7.20
N PHE A 169 9.53 6.02 7.39
CA PHE A 169 8.29 6.79 7.50
C PHE A 169 8.23 7.86 6.41
N ARG A 170 7.04 8.10 5.86
CA ARG A 170 6.72 9.39 5.22
C ARG A 170 6.45 10.40 6.34
N GLY A 171 7.37 11.31 6.60
CA GLY A 171 7.07 12.51 7.39
C GLY A 171 6.25 13.47 6.56
N ALA A 172 5.15 14.00 7.08
CA ALA A 172 4.47 15.15 6.49
C ALA A 172 5.30 16.41 6.74
N ASP A 173 6.46 16.47 6.12
CA ASP A 173 7.29 17.66 6.05
C ASP A 173 6.59 18.64 5.10
N GLY A 174 5.60 19.38 5.61
CA GLY A 174 4.95 20.50 4.93
C GLY A 174 5.87 21.71 4.70
N ASN A 175 7.19 21.51 4.72
CA ASN A 175 8.15 22.52 4.33
C ASN A 175 8.70 22.11 2.97
N GLY A 176 8.35 22.87 1.94
CA GLY A 176 8.90 22.76 0.60
C GLY A 176 10.43 22.67 0.67
N ARG A 177 10.97 21.46 0.56
CA ARG A 177 12.40 21.24 0.51
C ARG A 177 12.85 21.78 -0.84
N SER A 178 13.72 22.78 -0.81
CA SER A 178 14.48 23.20 -1.99
C SER A 178 15.14 21.96 -2.62
N TYR A 179 14.76 21.66 -3.87
CA TYR A 179 15.21 20.50 -4.64
C TYR A 179 16.53 20.73 -5.39
N ARG A 180 17.24 21.83 -5.13
CA ARG A 180 18.54 22.08 -5.78
C ARG A 180 19.49 20.92 -5.47
N GLY A 181 19.97 20.24 -6.51
CA GLY A 181 20.87 19.08 -6.41
C GLY A 181 20.20 17.73 -6.09
N ARG A 182 18.87 17.63 -6.08
CA ARG A 182 18.16 16.37 -5.77
C ARG A 182 17.33 15.88 -6.93
N VAL A 183 17.37 14.58 -7.20
CA VAL A 183 16.45 13.93 -8.14
C VAL A 183 15.28 13.36 -7.35
N HIS A 184 14.07 13.70 -7.76
CA HIS A 184 12.85 13.15 -7.18
C HIS A 184 12.19 12.20 -8.18
N LEU A 185 12.35 10.90 -7.96
CA LEU A 185 11.84 9.87 -8.84
C LEU A 185 10.52 9.31 -8.30
N ILE A 186 9.47 9.39 -9.11
CA ILE A 186 8.13 8.89 -8.80
C ILE A 186 7.85 7.74 -9.75
N LEU A 187 7.86 6.52 -9.21
CA LEU A 187 7.50 5.31 -9.92
C LEU A 187 5.99 5.08 -9.81
N VAL A 188 5.32 5.01 -10.96
CA VAL A 188 3.88 4.72 -11.05
C VAL A 188 3.70 3.30 -11.57
N ARG A 189 3.01 2.42 -10.83
CA ARG A 189 2.61 1.13 -11.42
C ARG A 189 1.53 1.37 -12.47
N HIS A 190 1.63 0.76 -13.65
CA HIS A 190 0.55 0.81 -14.63
C HIS A 190 -0.83 0.38 -14.07
N GLY A 191 -1.93 0.83 -14.67
CA GLY A 191 -3.29 0.36 -14.34
C GLY A 191 -3.50 -1.13 -14.63
N GLU A 192 -4.59 -1.73 -14.15
CA GLU A 192 -4.91 -3.12 -14.47
C GLU A 192 -4.89 -3.38 -15.99
N ALA A 193 -4.33 -4.51 -16.41
CA ALA A 193 -4.05 -4.80 -17.81
C ALA A 193 -4.39 -6.23 -18.20
N HIS A 194 -4.61 -6.45 -19.49
CA HIS A 194 -4.75 -7.79 -20.08
C HIS A 194 -3.36 -8.44 -20.24
N ALA A 195 -2.73 -8.78 -19.11
CA ALA A 195 -1.35 -9.27 -19.01
C ALA A 195 -1.08 -9.94 -17.64
N GLY A 196 -0.05 -10.78 -17.56
CA GLY A 196 0.45 -11.33 -16.29
C GLY A 196 -0.22 -12.66 -15.93
N PHE A 197 -0.34 -12.98 -14.64
CA PHE A 197 -0.90 -14.27 -14.19
C PHE A 197 -2.37 -14.51 -14.56
N HIS A 198 -3.06 -13.49 -15.04
CA HIS A 198 -4.48 -13.53 -15.44
C HIS A 198 -4.68 -13.37 -16.96
N GLY A 199 -3.60 -13.39 -17.73
CA GLY A 199 -3.59 -13.31 -19.19
C GLY A 199 -2.34 -13.99 -19.76
N PRO A 200 -1.99 -13.74 -21.03
CA PRO A 200 -0.74 -14.25 -21.58
C PRO A 200 0.46 -13.58 -20.89
N ILE A 201 1.59 -14.27 -20.92
CA ILE A 201 2.90 -13.71 -20.62
C ILE A 201 3.12 -12.55 -21.61
N ALA A 202 3.24 -11.33 -21.10
CA ALA A 202 3.10 -10.13 -21.91
C ALA A 202 4.28 -9.17 -21.77
N GLY A 203 5.23 -9.33 -22.70
CA GLY A 203 6.21 -8.31 -23.08
C GLY A 203 5.63 -7.33 -24.10
N GLU A 204 6.46 -6.83 -25.01
CA GLU A 204 6.06 -5.80 -25.99
C GLU A 204 5.04 -6.33 -27.02
N LYS A 205 5.14 -7.61 -27.40
CA LYS A 205 4.25 -8.24 -28.38
C LYS A 205 2.94 -8.72 -27.74
N GLY A 206 3.02 -9.34 -26.56
CA GLY A 206 1.89 -9.96 -25.88
C GLY A 206 1.00 -8.96 -25.13
N CYS A 207 1.46 -7.74 -24.86
CA CYS A 207 0.69 -6.76 -24.09
C CYS A 207 -0.48 -6.16 -24.87
N ARG A 208 -1.71 -6.43 -24.41
CA ARG A 208 -2.95 -5.92 -25.02
C ARG A 208 -3.46 -4.60 -24.43
N GLY A 209 -2.64 -3.91 -23.64
CA GLY A 209 -3.00 -2.64 -23.00
C GLY A 209 -3.83 -2.79 -21.72
N LEU A 210 -4.47 -1.70 -21.29
CA LEU A 210 -5.24 -1.64 -20.05
C LEU A 210 -6.62 -2.31 -20.19
N THR A 211 -7.13 -2.87 -19.09
CA THR A 211 -8.55 -3.24 -18.95
C THR A 211 -9.40 -1.97 -18.87
N GLU A 212 -10.73 -2.09 -18.91
CA GLU A 212 -11.61 -0.95 -18.65
C GLU A 212 -11.40 -0.40 -17.22
N PHE A 213 -11.29 -1.28 -16.23
CA PHE A 213 -11.03 -0.87 -14.85
C PHE A 213 -9.64 -0.25 -14.69
N GLY A 214 -8.62 -0.76 -15.38
CA GLY A 214 -7.29 -0.15 -15.41
C GLY A 214 -7.26 1.27 -15.98
N ARG A 215 -8.12 1.57 -16.96
CA ARG A 215 -8.31 2.96 -17.44
C ARG A 215 -8.96 3.84 -16.37
N LYS A 216 -9.99 3.36 -15.68
CA LYS A 216 -10.63 4.07 -14.56
C LYS A 216 -9.65 4.35 -13.41
N GLN A 217 -8.76 3.39 -13.10
CA GLN A 217 -7.68 3.60 -12.13
C GLN A 217 -6.73 4.73 -12.57
N ALA A 218 -6.32 4.74 -13.84
CA ALA A 218 -5.44 5.77 -14.38
C ALA A 218 -6.12 7.16 -14.43
N GLU A 219 -7.41 7.21 -14.73
CA GLU A 219 -8.22 8.43 -14.69
C GLU A 219 -8.35 8.98 -13.25
N ALA A 220 -8.60 8.12 -12.26
CA ALA A 220 -8.61 8.54 -10.86
C ALA A 220 -7.25 9.07 -10.41
N LEU A 221 -6.15 8.45 -10.87
CA LEU A 221 -4.81 8.95 -10.61
C LEU A 221 -4.58 10.32 -11.28
N ARG A 222 -4.98 10.48 -12.54
CA ARG A 222 -4.91 11.78 -13.26
C ARG A 222 -5.60 12.88 -12.46
N ASP A 223 -6.82 12.62 -12.01
CA ASP A 223 -7.62 13.62 -11.29
C ASP A 223 -7.02 13.94 -9.91
N HIS A 224 -6.47 12.93 -9.23
CA HIS A 224 -5.73 13.12 -7.98
C HIS A 224 -4.48 13.98 -8.17
N LEU A 225 -3.72 13.75 -9.25
CA LEU A 225 -2.53 14.53 -9.57
C LEU A 225 -2.86 15.98 -9.98
N ALA A 226 -4.01 16.20 -10.62
CA ALA A 226 -4.47 17.53 -11.03
C ALA A 226 -5.03 18.37 -9.86
N GLY A 227 -5.77 17.72 -8.94
CA GLY A 227 -6.45 18.40 -7.83
C GLY A 227 -5.52 18.74 -6.66
N ALA A 228 -4.35 18.10 -6.62
CA ALA A 228 -3.34 18.44 -5.68
C ALA A 228 -2.28 19.31 -6.35
N ASP A 229 -1.84 20.37 -5.69
CA ASP A 229 -0.64 21.15 -6.05
C ASP A 229 0.66 20.30 -5.91
N LEU A 230 0.50 18.97 -5.91
CA LEU A 230 1.47 17.95 -5.50
C LEU A 230 2.55 17.72 -6.57
N MET A 231 2.35 18.03 -7.85
CA MET A 231 3.32 17.62 -8.88
C MET A 231 3.46 18.60 -10.06
N GLN A 232 4.23 19.68 -9.92
CA GLN A 232 5.04 20.13 -11.06
C GLN A 232 6.13 19.07 -11.27
N ALA A 233 5.90 18.15 -12.21
CA ALA A 233 6.96 17.27 -12.71
C ALA A 233 7.72 18.01 -13.82
N ASP A 234 8.98 17.63 -14.02
CA ASP A 234 9.80 18.14 -15.12
C ASP A 234 9.87 17.15 -16.28
N VAL A 235 9.65 15.86 -16.00
CA VAL A 235 9.73 14.76 -16.96
C VAL A 235 8.63 13.75 -16.68
N LEU A 236 7.89 13.39 -17.73
CA LEU A 236 7.00 12.22 -17.75
C LEU A 236 7.54 11.20 -18.74
N MET A 237 7.78 9.97 -18.26
CA MET A 237 8.26 8.85 -19.06
C MET A 237 7.51 7.56 -18.72
N SER A 238 7.64 6.56 -19.58
CA SER A 238 7.08 5.23 -19.33
C SER A 238 8.03 4.11 -19.75
N SER A 239 7.73 2.89 -19.34
CA SER A 239 8.25 1.73 -20.06
C SER A 239 7.71 1.67 -21.50
N THR A 240 8.32 0.86 -22.36
CA THR A 240 7.81 0.63 -23.73
C THR A 240 6.57 -0.27 -23.79
N LEU A 241 6.19 -0.93 -22.68
CA LEU A 241 5.03 -1.82 -22.67
C LEU A 241 3.72 -1.03 -22.77
N ARG A 242 2.84 -1.45 -23.70
CA ARG A 242 1.59 -0.75 -24.05
C ARG A 242 0.74 -0.33 -22.84
N ARG A 243 0.59 -1.19 -21.82
CA ARG A 243 -0.15 -0.87 -20.59
C ARG A 243 0.43 0.31 -19.79
N ALA A 244 1.75 0.44 -19.77
CA ALA A 244 2.43 1.56 -19.11
C ALA A 244 2.35 2.83 -19.96
N VAL A 245 2.49 2.71 -21.28
CA VAL A 245 2.30 3.82 -22.22
C VAL A 245 0.88 4.37 -22.13
N GLU A 246 -0.15 3.51 -22.18
CA GLU A 246 -1.56 3.91 -22.03
C GLU A 246 -1.80 4.60 -20.68
N THR A 247 -1.23 4.07 -19.58
CA THR A 247 -1.35 4.71 -18.26
C THR A 247 -0.69 6.10 -18.27
N ALA A 248 0.52 6.23 -18.83
CA ALA A 248 1.25 7.49 -18.89
C ALA A 248 0.51 8.55 -19.72
N GLN A 249 -0.08 8.15 -20.84
CA GLN A 249 -0.91 9.02 -21.67
C GLN A 249 -2.16 9.51 -20.94
N ILE A 250 -2.81 8.66 -20.15
CA ILE A 250 -4.00 9.05 -19.38
C ILE A 250 -3.64 10.05 -18.27
N ILE A 251 -2.52 9.85 -17.57
CA ILE A 251 -2.11 10.74 -16.46
C ILE A 251 -1.43 12.02 -16.92
N ALA A 252 -1.01 12.12 -18.19
CA ALA A 252 -0.28 13.24 -18.76
C ALA A 252 -0.89 14.61 -18.42
N SER A 253 -2.19 14.78 -18.63
CA SER A 253 -2.88 16.04 -18.31
C SER A 253 -2.97 16.33 -16.82
N GLY A 254 -2.96 15.30 -15.97
CA GLY A 254 -2.94 15.46 -14.51
C GLY A 254 -1.58 15.87 -13.97
N VAL A 255 -0.50 15.47 -14.67
CA VAL A 255 0.88 15.90 -14.39
C VAL A 255 1.20 17.25 -15.04
N GLY A 256 0.41 17.67 -16.04
CA GLY A 256 0.68 18.88 -16.83
C GLY A 256 1.81 18.73 -17.85
N LEU A 257 2.17 17.49 -18.19
CA LEU A 257 3.24 17.16 -19.15
C LEU A 257 2.77 16.12 -20.16
N GLU A 258 3.21 16.27 -21.41
CA GLU A 258 3.13 15.19 -22.38
C GLU A 258 4.13 14.07 -22.08
N LEU A 259 3.81 12.84 -22.52
CA LEU A 259 4.75 11.72 -22.42
C LEU A 259 5.97 12.00 -23.30
N SER A 260 7.10 12.27 -22.64
CA SER A 260 8.32 12.77 -23.29
C SER A 260 9.32 11.68 -23.68
N ASP A 261 9.27 10.51 -23.03
CA ASP A 261 10.23 9.42 -23.24
C ASP A 261 9.64 8.03 -22.96
N GLN A 262 10.11 7.02 -23.68
CA GLN A 262 9.72 5.61 -23.49
C GLN A 262 10.97 4.75 -23.41
N ARG A 263 11.15 4.02 -22.31
CA ARG A 263 12.39 3.27 -22.07
C ARG A 263 12.14 1.79 -21.82
N ARG A 264 12.86 0.96 -22.58
CA ARG A 264 12.79 -0.51 -22.42
C ARG A 264 13.36 -0.98 -21.09
N ASP A 265 14.23 -0.19 -20.48
CA ASP A 265 14.87 -0.52 -19.21
C ASP A 265 13.95 -0.35 -17.97
N LEU A 266 12.82 0.33 -18.15
CA LEU A 266 11.70 0.43 -17.21
C LEU A 266 10.66 -0.68 -17.41
N CYS A 267 10.86 -1.61 -18.36
CA CYS A 267 9.97 -2.74 -18.55
C CYS A 267 10.02 -3.70 -17.37
N GLU A 268 8.90 -4.40 -17.19
CA GLU A 268 8.84 -5.60 -16.35
C GLU A 268 9.90 -6.62 -16.80
N VAL A 269 10.12 -7.66 -16.00
CA VAL A 269 10.92 -8.84 -16.38
C VAL A 269 10.75 -9.14 -17.87
N LEU A 270 11.84 -9.04 -18.63
CA LEU A 270 11.84 -9.27 -20.06
C LEU A 270 11.60 -10.76 -20.29
N THR A 271 10.52 -11.05 -21.00
CA THR A 271 10.03 -12.43 -21.15
C THR A 271 10.73 -13.19 -22.28
N GLY A 272 11.57 -12.53 -23.08
CA GLY A 272 12.30 -13.14 -24.18
C GLY A 272 11.36 -13.83 -25.18
N GLU A 273 11.73 -15.04 -25.61
CA GLU A 273 10.90 -15.87 -26.48
C GLU A 273 9.51 -16.23 -25.91
N ALA A 274 9.27 -16.05 -24.61
CA ALA A 274 7.96 -16.31 -24.00
C ALA A 274 6.95 -15.15 -24.16
N ASP A 275 7.34 -14.04 -24.79
CA ASP A 275 6.43 -12.93 -25.06
C ASP A 275 5.25 -13.35 -25.95
N GLY A 276 4.04 -13.30 -25.40
CA GLY A 276 2.79 -13.68 -26.05
C GLY A 276 2.34 -15.12 -25.78
N MET A 277 3.12 -15.92 -25.04
CA MET A 277 2.74 -17.29 -24.69
C MET A 277 1.68 -17.34 -23.58
N GLU A 278 0.87 -18.39 -23.60
CA GLU A 278 0.05 -18.76 -22.45
C GLU A 278 0.90 -19.47 -21.38
N TRP A 279 0.53 -19.34 -20.11
CA TRP A 279 1.30 -19.96 -19.00
C TRP A 279 1.41 -21.48 -19.09
N SER A 280 0.40 -22.15 -19.65
CA SER A 280 0.42 -23.60 -19.90
C SER A 280 1.46 -24.00 -20.95
N GLU A 281 1.59 -23.20 -22.02
CA GLU A 281 2.62 -23.39 -23.05
C GLU A 281 4.01 -23.16 -22.47
N TYR A 282 4.17 -22.08 -21.69
CA TYR A 282 5.41 -21.79 -21.00
C TYR A 282 5.83 -22.94 -20.08
N ALA A 283 4.91 -23.45 -19.25
CA ALA A 283 5.18 -24.56 -18.34
C ALA A 283 5.55 -25.84 -19.09
N ALA A 284 4.92 -26.12 -20.24
CA ALA A 284 5.26 -27.28 -21.06
C ALA A 284 6.66 -27.17 -21.69
N ARG A 285 7.08 -25.95 -22.09
CA ARG A 285 8.34 -25.71 -22.80
C ARG A 285 9.54 -25.50 -21.86
N TYR A 286 9.32 -24.79 -20.76
CA TYR A 286 10.37 -24.34 -19.86
C TYR A 286 10.21 -24.90 -18.43
N GLY A 287 9.08 -25.53 -18.09
CA GLY A 287 8.80 -25.99 -16.73
C GLY A 287 8.28 -24.88 -15.81
N SER A 288 8.21 -25.17 -14.50
CA SER A 288 7.93 -24.14 -13.49
C SER A 288 9.08 -23.15 -13.41
N PHE A 289 8.77 -21.90 -13.06
CA PHE A 289 9.76 -20.85 -12.90
C PHE A 289 9.59 -20.17 -11.55
N ASP A 290 10.63 -20.22 -10.74
CA ASP A 290 10.71 -19.55 -9.45
C ASP A 290 11.95 -18.65 -9.45
N MET A 291 11.73 -17.34 -9.58
CA MET A 291 12.79 -16.34 -9.64
C MET A 291 13.59 -16.25 -8.33
N GLU A 292 12.99 -16.60 -7.20
CA GLU A 292 13.67 -16.51 -5.91
C GLU A 292 14.50 -17.76 -5.63
N ALA A 293 14.01 -18.93 -6.03
CA ALA A 293 14.75 -20.19 -5.90
C ALA A 293 15.85 -20.37 -6.97
N GLU A 294 15.67 -19.80 -8.16
CA GLU A 294 16.59 -19.93 -9.29
C GLU A 294 17.02 -18.55 -9.85
N PRO A 295 17.71 -17.70 -9.08
CA PRO A 295 17.90 -16.28 -9.41
C PRO A 295 18.73 -15.99 -10.66
N ASP A 296 19.54 -16.95 -11.11
CA ASP A 296 20.35 -16.84 -12.33
C ASP A 296 19.68 -17.45 -13.57
N ARG A 297 18.59 -18.20 -13.39
CA ARG A 297 17.84 -18.80 -14.50
C ARG A 297 17.08 -17.72 -15.23
N VAL A 298 17.31 -17.61 -16.54
CA VAL A 298 16.55 -16.69 -17.40
C VAL A 298 15.12 -17.18 -17.60
N PHE A 299 14.18 -16.24 -17.70
CA PHE A 299 12.75 -16.49 -17.92
C PHE A 299 12.53 -17.32 -19.19
N ALA A 300 13.11 -16.86 -20.30
CA ALA A 300 13.22 -17.60 -21.55
C ALA A 300 14.45 -17.09 -22.31
N PRO A 301 14.89 -17.75 -23.40
CA PRO A 301 15.96 -17.21 -24.24
C PRO A 301 15.70 -15.75 -24.64
N GLY A 302 16.70 -14.89 -24.44
CA GLY A 302 16.59 -13.44 -24.67
C GLY A 302 15.80 -12.64 -23.62
N GLY A 303 15.37 -13.29 -22.53
CA GLY A 303 14.72 -12.66 -21.38
C GLY A 303 15.66 -12.45 -20.19
N ASP A 304 15.10 -11.94 -19.09
CA ASP A 304 15.83 -11.70 -17.86
C ASP A 304 15.89 -12.95 -16.98
N SER A 305 17.00 -13.13 -16.27
CA SER A 305 17.00 -13.77 -14.96
C SER A 305 16.66 -12.76 -13.86
N TRP A 306 16.33 -13.24 -12.67
CA TRP A 306 16.08 -12.38 -11.51
C TRP A 306 17.25 -11.43 -11.21
N ASN A 307 18.48 -11.95 -11.25
CA ASN A 307 19.69 -11.14 -11.03
C ASN A 307 19.90 -10.10 -12.14
N SER A 308 19.69 -10.49 -13.42
CA SER A 308 19.82 -9.54 -14.53
C SER A 308 18.74 -8.44 -14.51
N PHE A 309 17.53 -8.78 -14.04
CA PHE A 309 16.45 -7.84 -13.85
C PHE A 309 16.80 -6.80 -12.77
N HIS A 310 17.30 -7.26 -11.62
CA HIS A 310 17.75 -6.37 -10.55
C HIS A 310 18.91 -5.47 -10.98
N GLU A 311 19.91 -6.03 -11.68
CA GLU A 311 21.04 -5.24 -12.18
C GLU A 311 20.58 -4.21 -13.22
N ARG A 312 19.62 -4.56 -14.09
CA ARG A 312 19.00 -3.59 -15.00
C ARG A 312 18.35 -2.47 -14.23
N VAL A 313 17.50 -2.77 -13.24
CA VAL A 313 16.81 -1.74 -12.46
C VAL A 313 17.82 -0.86 -11.72
N ARG A 314 18.87 -1.43 -11.13
CA ARG A 314 19.98 -0.68 -10.52
C ARG A 314 20.62 0.31 -11.50
N SER A 315 21.00 -0.17 -12.68
CA SER A 315 21.60 0.64 -13.74
C SER A 315 20.66 1.74 -14.23
N THR A 316 19.36 1.44 -14.38
CA THR A 316 18.34 2.43 -14.76
C THR A 316 18.21 3.53 -13.72
N LEU A 317 18.14 3.19 -12.43
CA LEU A 317 18.05 4.17 -11.35
C LEU A 317 19.27 5.10 -11.30
N ALA A 318 20.48 4.55 -11.50
CA ALA A 318 21.71 5.34 -11.57
C ALA A 318 21.69 6.31 -12.76
N ARG A 319 21.31 5.85 -13.95
CA ARG A 319 21.21 6.70 -15.16
C ARG A 319 20.16 7.79 -15.01
N LEU A 320 18.99 7.48 -14.45
CA LEU A 320 17.94 8.49 -14.22
C LEU A 320 18.41 9.61 -13.29
N VAL A 321 19.26 9.29 -12.31
CA VAL A 321 19.86 10.31 -11.44
C VAL A 321 20.82 11.21 -12.20
N GLU A 322 21.69 10.63 -13.03
CA GLU A 322 22.67 11.38 -13.82
C GLU A 322 21.99 12.29 -14.87
N GLU A 323 20.96 11.79 -15.55
CA GLU A 323 20.29 12.49 -16.65
C GLU A 323 19.31 13.58 -16.17
N HIS A 324 18.84 13.49 -14.93
CA HIS A 324 17.75 14.32 -14.41
C HIS A 324 18.09 15.01 -13.10
N GLU A 325 19.35 15.40 -12.92
CA GLU A 325 19.78 16.15 -11.75
C GLU A 325 18.90 17.39 -11.49
N GLY A 326 18.43 17.54 -10.25
CA GLY A 326 17.58 18.65 -9.82
C GLY A 326 16.13 18.58 -10.33
N LYS A 327 15.75 17.53 -11.05
CA LYS A 327 14.41 17.37 -11.64
C LYS A 327 13.55 16.38 -10.87
N ARG A 328 12.24 16.55 -11.02
CA ARG A 328 11.21 15.60 -10.65
C ARG A 328 10.78 14.77 -11.85
N VAL A 329 11.00 13.47 -11.76
CA VAL A 329 10.76 12.50 -12.83
C VAL A 329 9.60 11.59 -12.45
N VAL A 330 8.57 11.56 -13.28
CA VAL A 330 7.47 10.59 -13.19
C VAL A 330 7.71 9.48 -14.20
N ALA A 331 7.89 8.25 -13.73
CA ALA A 331 8.17 7.09 -14.55
C ALA A 331 7.11 6.00 -14.36
N VAL A 332 6.31 5.77 -15.40
CA VAL A 332 5.28 4.73 -15.39
C VAL A 332 5.88 3.37 -15.76
N CYS A 333 5.85 2.44 -14.81
CA CYS A 333 6.52 1.14 -14.90
C CYS A 333 5.63 0.01 -14.32
N HIS A 334 6.24 -0.97 -13.65
CA HIS A 334 5.61 -2.24 -13.27
C HIS A 334 5.90 -2.61 -11.83
N ALA A 335 5.13 -3.56 -11.29
CA ALA A 335 5.29 -4.01 -9.91
C ALA A 335 6.71 -4.55 -9.67
N GLY A 336 7.26 -5.35 -10.60
CA GLY A 336 8.61 -5.89 -10.46
C GLY A 336 9.67 -4.79 -10.39
N VAL A 337 9.56 -3.73 -11.19
CA VAL A 337 10.52 -2.61 -11.17
C VAL A 337 10.49 -1.87 -9.83
N ILE A 338 9.28 -1.63 -9.30
CA ILE A 338 9.11 -1.00 -7.98
C ILE A 338 9.70 -1.90 -6.88
N MET A 339 9.39 -3.20 -6.88
CA MET A 339 9.92 -4.15 -5.90
C MET A 339 11.45 -4.30 -6.02
N ALA A 340 11.99 -4.33 -7.23
CA ALA A 340 13.42 -4.34 -7.50
C ALA A 340 14.10 -3.08 -6.97
N SER A 341 13.49 -1.91 -7.15
CA SER A 341 14.03 -0.65 -6.60
C SER A 341 14.17 -0.71 -5.08
N MET A 342 13.17 -1.27 -4.39
CA MET A 342 13.23 -1.49 -2.94
C MET A 342 14.37 -2.42 -2.54
N ARG A 343 14.48 -3.58 -3.20
CA ARG A 343 15.52 -4.58 -2.90
C ARG A 343 16.92 -4.02 -3.13
N VAL A 344 17.12 -3.32 -4.26
CA VAL A 344 18.41 -2.73 -4.63
C VAL A 344 18.80 -1.57 -3.73
N LEU A 345 17.89 -0.64 -3.43
CA LEU A 345 18.21 0.60 -2.73
C LEU A 345 18.22 0.47 -1.20
N LEU A 346 17.39 -0.42 -0.64
CA LEU A 346 17.40 -0.70 0.80
C LEU A 346 18.40 -1.81 1.16
N GLY A 347 19.08 -2.39 0.17
CA GLY A 347 20.08 -3.42 0.36
C GLY A 347 19.50 -4.67 1.03
N VAL A 348 18.33 -5.15 0.59
CA VAL A 348 17.71 -6.40 1.09
C VAL A 348 18.40 -7.58 0.40
N PRO A 349 19.41 -8.23 1.01
CA PRO A 349 20.35 -9.05 0.26
C PRO A 349 20.29 -10.50 0.76
N HIS A 350 19.27 -11.28 0.41
CA HIS A 350 19.40 -12.73 0.56
C HIS A 350 18.40 -13.57 -0.24
N PRO A 351 18.87 -14.60 -0.96
CA PRO A 351 18.04 -15.75 -1.30
C PRO A 351 17.50 -16.38 0.00
N GLY A 352 16.18 -16.46 0.15
CA GLY A 352 15.51 -16.96 1.36
C GLY A 352 14.83 -15.90 2.24
N ASN A 353 15.11 -14.61 2.02
CA ASN A 353 14.37 -13.51 2.64
C ASN A 353 13.33 -12.95 1.65
N GLY A 354 12.08 -13.37 1.79
CA GLY A 354 10.96 -12.84 1.00
C GLY A 354 10.43 -11.53 1.59
N THR A 355 10.22 -10.50 0.78
CA THR A 355 9.41 -9.34 1.16
C THR A 355 8.11 -9.37 0.36
N GLN A 356 6.98 -9.55 1.03
CA GLN A 356 5.67 -9.53 0.39
C GLN A 356 5.20 -8.10 0.13
N MET A 357 5.85 -7.43 -0.83
CA MET A 357 5.43 -6.14 -1.34
C MET A 357 4.43 -6.34 -2.48
N ARG A 358 3.27 -5.70 -2.41
CA ARG A 358 2.28 -5.72 -3.49
C ARG A 358 1.94 -4.28 -3.88
N PRO A 359 2.74 -3.63 -4.74
CA PRO A 359 2.42 -2.29 -5.23
C PRO A 359 1.07 -2.34 -5.95
N THR A 360 0.10 -1.53 -5.55
CA THR A 360 -1.24 -1.42 -6.15
C THR A 360 -1.12 -0.88 -7.57
N ASN A 361 -1.99 -1.33 -8.50
CA ASN A 361 -2.07 -0.71 -9.82
C ASN A 361 -2.36 0.78 -9.70
N THR A 362 -1.66 1.63 -10.47
CA THR A 362 -1.65 3.10 -10.33
C THR A 362 -1.16 3.64 -8.98
N GLY A 363 -0.60 2.80 -8.11
CA GLY A 363 0.05 3.24 -6.88
C GLY A 363 1.36 4.00 -7.17
N LEU A 364 1.63 5.02 -6.36
CA LEU A 364 2.81 5.88 -6.46
C LEU A 364 3.89 5.47 -5.45
N THR A 365 5.14 5.37 -5.91
CA THR A 365 6.31 5.15 -5.04
C THR A 365 7.35 6.21 -5.32
N GLU A 366 7.83 6.89 -4.29
CA GLU A 366 8.68 8.07 -4.41
C GLU A 366 10.03 7.84 -3.77
N TRP A 367 11.08 8.10 -4.55
CA TRP A 367 12.47 8.06 -4.15
C TRP A 367 13.10 9.45 -4.30
N GLY A 368 13.81 9.90 -3.27
CA GLY A 368 14.69 11.05 -3.33
C GLY A 368 16.15 10.63 -3.40
N TRP A 369 16.90 11.16 -4.36
CA TRP A 369 18.35 11.08 -4.41
C TRP A 369 18.99 12.37 -3.91
N ASP A 370 19.88 12.26 -2.93
CA ASP A 370 20.71 13.35 -2.40
C ASP A 370 22.14 13.18 -2.94
N SER A 371 22.52 13.96 -3.95
CA SER A 371 23.83 13.85 -4.62
C SER A 371 24.99 14.23 -3.71
N GLU A 372 24.80 15.16 -2.77
CA GLU A 372 25.82 15.55 -1.79
C GLU A 372 26.14 14.40 -0.82
N ARG A 373 25.11 13.64 -0.43
CA ARG A 373 25.24 12.52 0.52
C ARG A 373 25.38 11.16 -0.15
N GLN A 374 25.28 11.11 -1.49
CA GLN A 374 25.24 9.87 -2.27
C GLN A 374 24.22 8.87 -1.71
N ARG A 375 23.00 9.34 -1.42
CA ARG A 375 22.01 8.57 -0.67
C ARG A 375 20.63 8.63 -1.29
N TRP A 376 20.03 7.45 -1.45
CA TRP A 376 18.61 7.27 -1.73
C TRP A 376 17.78 7.31 -0.45
N THR A 377 16.60 7.92 -0.53
CA THR A 377 15.61 7.97 0.56
C THR A 377 14.25 7.62 -0.02
N LEU A 378 13.57 6.62 0.54
CA LEU A 378 12.18 6.34 0.23
C LEU A 378 11.31 7.40 0.90
N HIS A 379 10.57 8.18 0.11
CA HIS A 379 9.63 9.18 0.63
C HIS A 379 8.23 8.61 0.79
N THR A 380 7.78 7.84 -0.19
CA THR A 380 6.43 7.29 -0.24
C THR A 380 6.48 5.90 -0.86
N PHE A 381 5.75 4.94 -0.32
CA PHE A 381 5.54 3.64 -0.94
C PHE A 381 4.07 3.38 -1.16
N ASN A 382 3.72 3.06 -2.40
CA ASN A 382 2.40 2.61 -2.80
C ASN A 382 1.24 3.50 -2.35
N ASP A 383 1.36 4.82 -2.52
CA ASP A 383 0.24 5.73 -2.31
C ASP A 383 -0.83 5.43 -3.37
N SER A 384 -1.98 4.97 -2.90
CA SER A 384 -3.14 4.63 -3.73
C SER A 384 -4.42 5.25 -3.19
N GLY A 385 -4.32 6.39 -2.50
CA GLY A 385 -5.45 7.07 -1.89
C GLY A 385 -6.54 7.45 -2.89
N HIS A 386 -6.17 7.74 -4.14
CA HIS A 386 -7.08 8.04 -5.25
C HIS A 386 -8.01 6.88 -5.63
N LEU A 387 -7.71 5.66 -5.18
CA LEU A 387 -8.55 4.49 -5.46
C LEU A 387 -9.66 4.28 -4.42
N LEU A 388 -9.65 5.01 -3.29
CA LEU A 388 -10.59 4.78 -2.19
C LEU A 388 -12.06 4.99 -2.56
N GLU A 389 -12.33 5.81 -3.58
CA GLU A 389 -13.68 6.12 -4.08
C GLU A 389 -14.06 5.31 -5.32
N LEU A 390 -13.12 4.54 -5.89
CA LEU A 390 -13.42 3.65 -7.01
C LEU A 390 -14.14 2.40 -6.48
N PRO A 391 -15.28 2.01 -7.06
CA PRO A 391 -15.93 0.75 -6.71
C PRO A 391 -14.94 -0.39 -6.94
N GLU A 392 -14.86 -1.33 -5.99
CA GLU A 392 -14.05 -2.54 -6.17
C GLU A 392 -14.50 -3.26 -7.46
N PRO A 393 -13.57 -3.90 -8.19
CA PRO A 393 -13.94 -4.68 -9.35
C PRO A 393 -14.97 -5.74 -8.94
N THR A 394 -15.99 -5.97 -9.79
CA THR A 394 -16.98 -7.04 -9.63
C THR A 394 -16.38 -8.44 -9.61
N HIS A 395 -15.06 -8.54 -9.81
CA HIS A 395 -14.28 -9.73 -9.60
C HIS A 395 -13.12 -9.45 -8.64
N THR A 396 -13.25 -9.93 -7.41
CA THR A 396 -12.14 -10.02 -6.46
C THR A 396 -11.27 -11.22 -6.83
N TRP A 397 -10.17 -10.97 -7.55
CA TRP A 397 -9.22 -12.02 -7.94
C TRP A 397 -8.09 -12.25 -6.91
N TYR A 398 -8.21 -11.68 -5.72
CA TYR A 398 -7.30 -11.91 -4.60
C TYR A 398 -7.91 -12.94 -3.64
N GLY A 399 -7.66 -14.22 -3.90
CA GLY A 399 -7.82 -15.33 -2.96
C GLY A 399 -6.52 -15.62 -2.25
#